data_AF-A0A660CEI5-F1
#
_entry.id   AF-A0A660CEI5-F1
#
_cell.length_a   1.000
_cell.length_b   1.000
_cell.length_c   1.000
_cell.angle_alpha   90.00
_cell.angle_beta   90.00
_cell.angle_gamma   90.00
#
_symmetry.space_group_name_H-M   'P 1'
#
loop_
_entity.id
_entity.type
_entity.pdbx_description
1 polymer ?
#
loop_
_entity_poly.entity_id
_entity_poly.type
_entity_poly.pdbx_seq_one_letter_code
_entity_poly.pdbx_strand_id
1 'polypeptide(L)'
;MRNPKDFDHFDDFLSALAEDLGHYADVPENVLEHVVRRDGSCMWLYTFGDIPEWTGDDATDRRLAEEICRDCPVQEMCLELELRQSGPFTTGVWGALPEQDRRALYLIWRDRHDQREGGDDE
;
A
#
# COMPACT_ATOMS: atom_id res chain seq x y z
N MET A 1 0.55 9.60 -3.95
CA MET A 1 0.81 9.34 -2.53
C MET A 1 1.43 10.54 -1.85
N ARG A 2 0.90 10.90 -0.67
CA ARG A 2 1.41 11.99 0.18
C ARG A 2 2.83 11.67 0.68
N ASN A 3 3.62 12.69 0.97
CA ASN A 3 4.96 12.51 1.53
C ASN A 3 4.89 12.55 3.07
N PRO A 4 5.43 11.54 3.79
CA PRO A 4 5.44 11.55 5.26
C PRO A 4 6.09 12.80 5.88
N LYS A 5 7.03 13.44 5.17
CA LYS A 5 7.73 14.65 5.65
C LYS A 5 6.85 15.90 5.68
N ASP A 6 5.67 15.85 5.07
CA ASP A 6 4.72 16.96 5.07
C ASP A 6 3.85 17.00 6.34
N PHE A 7 4.06 16.08 7.28
CA PHE A 7 3.28 15.92 8.52
C PHE A 7 4.16 16.07 9.77
N ASP A 8 3.61 16.64 10.83
CA ASP A 8 4.29 16.80 12.13
C ASP A 8 4.42 15.46 12.87
N HIS A 9 3.43 14.57 12.72
CA HIS A 9 3.41 13.23 13.30
C HIS A 9 3.15 12.15 12.26
N PHE A 10 3.79 11.00 12.42
CA PHE A 10 3.63 9.88 11.49
C PHE A 10 2.20 9.30 11.52
N ASP A 11 1.54 9.31 12.69
CA ASP A 11 0.15 8.89 12.82
C ASP A 11 -0.81 9.79 12.02
N ASP A 12 -0.49 11.09 11.88
CA ASP A 12 -1.26 12.01 11.04
C ASP A 12 -1.09 11.67 9.56
N PHE A 13 0.14 11.32 9.14
CA PHE A 13 0.39 10.81 7.80
C PHE A 13 -0.38 9.52 7.52
N LEU A 14 -0.38 8.55 8.43
CA LEU A 14 -1.11 7.29 8.26
C LEU A 14 -2.63 7.52 8.23
N SER A 15 -3.13 8.44 9.05
CA SER A 15 -4.54 8.84 9.05
C SER A 15 -4.96 9.53 7.74
N ALA A 16 -4.11 10.39 7.21
CA ALA A 16 -4.29 11.02 5.91
C ALA A 16 -4.24 9.98 4.77
N LEU A 17 -3.29 9.05 4.81
CA LEU A 17 -3.17 8.00 3.82
C LEU A 17 -4.38 7.08 3.82
N ALA A 18 -4.87 6.67 4.99
CA ALA A 18 -6.11 5.89 5.11
C ALA A 18 -7.34 6.65 4.57
N GLU A 19 -7.29 7.98 4.47
CA GLU A 19 -8.38 8.78 3.89
C GLU A 19 -8.34 8.69 2.37
N ASP A 20 -7.14 8.85 1.80
CA ASP A 20 -6.89 8.71 0.37
C ASP A 20 -7.28 7.31 -0.13
N LEU A 21 -6.96 6.26 0.64
CA LEU A 21 -7.36 4.88 0.31
C LEU A 21 -8.88 4.71 0.23
N GLY A 22 -9.63 5.53 0.96
CA GLY A 22 -11.09 5.55 0.90
C GLY A 22 -11.67 5.88 -0.48
N HIS A 23 -10.90 6.50 -1.38
CA HIS A 23 -11.32 6.72 -2.77
C HIS A 23 -11.48 5.43 -3.58
N TYR A 24 -10.86 4.34 -3.11
CA TYR A 24 -10.89 3.05 -3.78
C TYR A 24 -11.85 2.05 -3.12
N ALA A 25 -12.56 2.43 -2.05
CA ALA A 25 -13.46 1.56 -1.28
C ALA A 25 -14.46 0.81 -2.18
N ASP A 26 -15.11 1.52 -3.10
CA ASP A 26 -16.11 0.93 -4.00
C ASP A 26 -15.52 0.26 -5.25
N VAL A 27 -14.20 0.34 -5.45
CA VAL A 27 -13.54 -0.30 -6.58
C VAL A 27 -13.47 -1.81 -6.32
N PRO A 28 -13.97 -2.67 -7.23
CA PRO A 28 -13.90 -4.11 -7.05
C PRO A 28 -12.45 -4.62 -6.95
N GLU A 29 -12.23 -5.62 -6.09
CA GLU A 29 -10.90 -6.18 -5.84
C GLU A 29 -10.20 -6.64 -7.12
N ASN A 30 -10.92 -7.32 -8.02
CA ASN A 30 -10.37 -7.79 -9.29
C ASN A 30 -9.93 -6.66 -10.23
N VAL A 31 -10.53 -5.47 -10.11
CA VAL A 31 -10.11 -4.28 -10.86
C VAL A 31 -8.81 -3.72 -10.29
N LEU A 32 -8.70 -3.63 -8.96
CA LEU A 32 -7.47 -3.23 -8.30
C LEU A 32 -6.33 -4.22 -8.64
N GLU A 33 -6.59 -5.52 -8.56
CA GLU A 33 -5.62 -6.56 -8.90
C GLU A 33 -5.14 -6.43 -10.36
N HIS A 34 -6.07 -6.20 -11.29
CA HIS A 34 -5.73 -6.01 -12.70
C HIS A 34 -4.83 -4.78 -12.91
N VAL A 35 -5.19 -3.63 -12.33
CA VAL A 35 -4.43 -2.38 -12.49
C VAL A 35 -3.05 -2.49 -11.82
N VAL A 36 -2.98 -3.03 -10.60
CA VAL A 36 -1.72 -3.21 -9.87
C VAL A 36 -0.77 -4.15 -10.62
N ARG A 37 -1.28 -5.24 -11.20
CA ARG A 37 -0.46 -6.15 -12.01
C ARG A 37 0.02 -5.52 -13.31
N ARG A 38 -0.82 -4.70 -13.96
CA ARG A 38 -0.50 -4.08 -15.25
C ARG A 38 0.49 -2.91 -15.11
N ASP A 39 0.25 -2.05 -14.13
CA ASP A 39 0.90 -0.73 -14.01
C ASP A 39 1.88 -0.63 -12.82
N GLY A 40 2.00 -1.69 -12.00
CA GLY A 40 2.91 -1.73 -10.87
C GLY A 40 4.38 -1.77 -11.30
N SER A 41 5.19 -0.83 -10.83
CA SER A 41 6.62 -0.76 -11.17
C SER A 41 7.38 -2.03 -10.79
N CYS A 42 7.08 -2.64 -9.63
CA CYS A 42 7.68 -3.91 -9.24
C CYS A 42 7.28 -5.05 -10.19
N MET A 43 6.01 -5.12 -10.63
CA MET A 43 5.53 -6.11 -11.60
C MET A 43 6.17 -5.91 -12.98
N TRP A 44 6.36 -4.65 -13.39
CA TRP A 44 7.05 -4.31 -14.61
C TRP A 44 8.51 -4.78 -14.58
N LEU A 45 9.24 -4.56 -13.47
CA LEU A 45 10.61 -5.07 -13.30
C LEU A 45 10.67 -6.59 -13.43
N TYR A 46 9.74 -7.33 -12.82
CA TYR A 46 9.68 -8.79 -12.94
C TYR A 46 9.32 -9.30 -14.33
N THR A 47 8.60 -8.50 -15.13
CA THR A 47 8.11 -8.94 -16.45
C THR A 47 9.00 -8.49 -17.60
N PHE A 48 9.57 -7.29 -17.50
CA PHE A 48 10.23 -6.59 -18.62
C PHE A 48 11.57 -5.95 -18.26
N GLY A 49 11.88 -5.81 -16.97
CA GLY A 49 13.11 -5.16 -16.50
C GLY A 49 14.20 -6.14 -16.05
N ASP A 50 15.32 -5.58 -15.61
CA ASP A 50 16.32 -6.33 -14.88
C ASP A 50 15.86 -6.49 -13.43
N ILE A 51 15.63 -7.73 -13.01
CA ILE A 51 15.27 -8.03 -11.62
C ILE A 51 16.44 -7.58 -10.74
N PRO A 52 16.20 -6.72 -9.74
CA PRO A 52 17.24 -6.31 -8.81
C PRO A 52 17.86 -7.51 -8.11
N GLU A 53 19.15 -7.42 -7.81
CA GLU A 53 19.82 -8.41 -6.97
C GLU A 53 19.34 -8.25 -5.52
N TRP A 54 18.51 -9.20 -5.07
CA TRP A 54 18.13 -9.31 -3.67
C TRP A 54 19.28 -9.90 -2.88
N THR A 55 19.72 -9.17 -1.87
CA THR A 55 20.90 -9.50 -1.07
C THR A 55 20.59 -10.49 0.05
N GLY A 56 19.30 -10.63 0.42
CA GLY A 56 18.86 -11.35 1.61
C GLY A 56 19.04 -10.58 2.90
N ASP A 57 19.63 -9.37 2.84
CA ASP A 57 19.67 -8.44 3.97
C ASP A 57 18.39 -7.62 4.01
N ASP A 58 17.60 -7.81 5.07
CA ASP A 58 16.27 -7.21 5.21
C ASP A 58 16.27 -5.68 5.05
N ALA A 59 17.27 -4.99 5.61
CA ALA A 59 17.34 -3.54 5.54
C ALA A 59 17.65 -3.05 4.11
N THR A 60 18.59 -3.70 3.44
CA THR A 60 19.01 -3.36 2.07
C THR A 60 17.90 -3.66 1.07
N ASP A 61 17.31 -4.86 1.16
CA ASP A 61 16.25 -5.29 0.26
C ASP A 61 14.98 -4.46 0.47
N ARG A 62 14.64 -4.12 1.72
CA ARG A 62 13.54 -3.19 2.01
C ARG A 62 13.76 -1.82 1.38
N ARG A 63 14.94 -1.22 1.55
CA ARG A 63 15.24 0.10 0.97
C ARG A 63 15.12 0.08 -0.56
N LEU A 64 15.59 -0.99 -1.19
CA LEU A 64 15.49 -1.17 -2.63
C LEU A 64 14.03 -1.29 -3.08
N ALA A 65 13.21 -2.06 -2.34
CA ALA A 65 11.79 -2.17 -2.62
C ALA A 65 11.05 -0.83 -2.44
N GLU A 66 11.38 -0.05 -1.41
CA GLU A 66 10.87 1.31 -1.21
C GLU A 66 11.25 2.24 -2.39
N GLU A 67 12.48 2.15 -2.89
CA GLU A 67 12.94 2.91 -4.05
C GLU A 67 12.16 2.57 -5.31
N ILE A 68 11.92 1.29 -5.57
CA ILE A 68 11.10 0.82 -6.69
C ILE A 68 9.67 1.33 -6.59
N CYS A 69 9.11 1.31 -5.37
CA CYS A 69 7.74 1.76 -5.15
C CYS A 69 7.58 3.27 -5.20
N ARG A 70 8.62 4.08 -4.94
CA ARG A 70 8.52 5.54 -4.71
C ARG A 70 7.76 6.30 -5.80
N ASP A 71 7.98 5.97 -7.06
CA ASP A 71 7.38 6.64 -8.21
C ASP A 71 6.34 5.75 -8.92
N CYS A 72 5.90 4.68 -8.26
CA CYS A 72 4.93 3.74 -8.82
C CYS A 72 3.55 4.43 -8.96
N PRO A 73 2.91 4.42 -10.14
CA PRO A 73 1.66 5.14 -10.37
C PRO A 73 0.47 4.55 -9.61
N VAL A 74 0.62 3.35 -9.04
CA VAL A 74 -0.46 2.58 -8.41
C VAL A 74 -0.20 2.30 -6.94
N GLN A 75 0.62 3.10 -6.24
CA GLN A 75 0.95 2.89 -4.83
C GLN A 75 -0.29 2.75 -3.93
N GLU A 76 -1.25 3.67 -4.05
CA GLU A 76 -2.46 3.68 -3.20
C GLU A 76 -3.39 2.50 -3.52
N MET A 77 -3.62 2.20 -4.81
CA MET A 77 -4.38 1.01 -5.23
C MET A 77 -3.71 -0.30 -4.78
N CYS A 78 -2.38 -0.34 -4.80
CA CYS A 78 -1.60 -1.48 -4.30
C CYS A 78 -1.78 -1.64 -2.79
N LEU A 79 -1.76 -0.56 -2.01
CA LEU A 79 -2.04 -0.61 -0.58
C LEU A 79 -3.48 -1.03 -0.28
N GLU A 80 -4.47 -0.44 -0.95
CA GLU A 80 -5.87 -0.80 -0.76
C GLU A 80 -6.09 -2.30 -0.99
N LEU A 81 -5.61 -2.80 -2.12
CA LEU A 81 -5.70 -4.21 -2.48
C LEU A 81 -5.01 -5.12 -1.46
N GLU A 82 -3.84 -4.71 -0.97
CA GLU A 82 -3.06 -5.47 -0.02
C GLU A 82 -3.75 -5.55 1.36
N LEU A 83 -4.30 -4.43 1.84
CA LEU A 83 -5.01 -4.38 3.11
C LEU A 83 -6.29 -5.23 3.08
N ARG A 84 -6.98 -5.32 1.94
CA ARG A 84 -8.16 -6.19 1.75
C ARG A 84 -7.82 -7.68 1.75
N GLN A 85 -6.83 -8.09 0.97
CA GLN A 85 -6.54 -9.52 0.76
C GLN A 85 -5.77 -10.13 1.93
N SER A 86 -4.83 -9.37 2.50
CA SER A 86 -3.79 -9.91 3.38
C SER A 86 -3.73 -9.22 4.73
N GLY A 87 -4.29 -8.01 4.83
CA GLY A 87 -4.28 -7.20 6.04
C GLY A 87 -2.87 -6.99 6.60
N PRO A 88 -2.62 -7.27 7.91
CA PRO A 88 -1.35 -6.94 8.57
C PRO A 88 -0.27 -8.03 8.47
N PHE A 89 -0.55 -9.17 7.80
CA PHE A 89 0.23 -10.40 7.96
C PHE A 89 1.29 -10.65 6.88
N THR A 90 1.26 -9.90 5.79
CA THR A 90 2.26 -10.01 4.73
C THR A 90 3.58 -9.40 5.14
N THR A 91 4.64 -9.86 4.48
CA THR A 91 5.99 -9.33 4.64
C THR A 91 6.34 -8.42 3.45
N GLY A 92 7.39 -7.62 3.61
CA GLY A 92 7.91 -6.76 2.55
C GLY A 92 7.20 -5.41 2.41
N VAL A 93 7.53 -4.73 1.32
CA VAL A 93 7.08 -3.36 1.00
C VAL A 93 5.94 -3.41 0.01
N TRP A 94 4.84 -2.73 0.33
CA TRP A 94 3.64 -2.66 -0.51
C TRP A 94 3.20 -1.20 -0.60
N GLY A 95 3.00 -0.71 -1.82
CA GLY A 95 2.76 0.71 -2.10
C GLY A 95 3.68 1.67 -1.34
N ALA A 96 4.99 1.36 -1.33
CA ALA A 96 6.04 2.12 -0.65
C ALA A 96 5.99 2.14 0.89
N LEU A 97 5.13 1.33 1.53
CA LEU A 97 5.12 1.17 2.99
C LEU A 97 5.73 -0.17 3.42
N PRO A 98 6.70 -0.17 4.35
CA PRO A 98 7.21 -1.40 4.94
C PRO A 98 6.19 -2.04 5.89
N GLU A 99 6.46 -3.29 6.26
CA GLU A 99 5.57 -4.11 7.10
C GLU A 99 5.09 -3.42 8.38
N GLN A 100 6.00 -2.77 9.13
CA GLN A 100 5.66 -2.15 10.41
C GLN A 100 4.66 -0.99 10.24
N ASP A 101 4.90 -0.13 9.26
CA ASP A 101 4.05 1.02 8.97
C ASP A 101 2.70 0.57 8.38
N ARG A 102 2.72 -0.47 7.54
CA ARG A 102 1.49 -1.07 7.00
C ARG A 102 0.62 -1.68 8.11
N ARG A 103 1.21 -2.27 9.14
CA ARG A 103 0.47 -2.77 10.31
C ARG A 103 -0.22 -1.65 11.08
N ALA A 104 0.47 -0.52 11.28
CA ALA A 104 -0.13 0.65 11.91
C ALA A 104 -1.26 1.22 11.04
N LEU A 105 -1.04 1.34 9.73
CA LEU A 105 -2.06 1.78 8.77
C LEU A 105 -3.30 0.89 8.77
N TYR A 106 -3.13 -0.45 8.80
CA TYR A 106 -4.24 -1.40 8.77
C TYR A 106 -5.24 -1.17 9.90
N LEU A 107 -4.77 -0.82 11.10
CA LEU A 107 -5.66 -0.55 12.24
C LEU A 107 -6.58 0.66 11.98
N ILE A 108 -6.03 1.72 11.39
CA ILE A 108 -6.76 2.96 11.06
C ILE A 108 -7.69 2.73 9.87
N TRP A 109 -7.19 2.05 8.84
CA TRP A 109 -7.95 1.72 7.63
C TRP A 109 -9.16 0.83 7.94
N ARG A 110 -8.97 -0.22 8.76
CA ARG A 110 -10.05 -1.16 9.12
C ARG A 110 -11.16 -0.45 9.89
N ASP A 111 -10.82 0.38 10.89
CA ASP A 111 -11.81 1.15 11.66
C ASP A 111 -12.68 2.02 10.75
N ARG A 112 -12.08 2.64 9.73
CA ARG A 112 -12.81 3.45 8.74
C ARG A 112 -13.64 2.61 7.77
N HIS A 113 -13.16 1.43 7.39
CA HIS A 113 -13.90 0.53 6.52
C HIS A 113 -15.13 -0.04 7.23
N ASP A 114 -14.97 -0.47 8.49
CA ASP A 114 -16.06 -0.98 9.34
C ASP A 114 -17.15 0.09 9.56
N GLN A 115 -16.76 1.36 9.76
CA GLN A 115 -17.70 2.48 9.89
C GLN A 115 -18.49 2.78 8.60
N ARG A 116 -17.94 2.47 7.43
CA ARG A 116 -18.65 2.62 6.15
C ARG A 116 -19.67 1.51 5.94
N GLU A 117 -19.30 0.26 6.20
CA GLU A 117 -20.21 -0.88 6.05
C GLU A 117 -21.36 -0.85 7.08
N GLY A 118 -21.13 -0.31 8.27
CA GLY A 118 -22.16 -0.15 9.30
C GLY A 118 -23.08 1.07 9.14
N GLY A 119 -22.89 1.88 8.09
CA GLY A 119 -23.64 3.11 7.83
C GLY A 119 -24.89 2.94 6.95
N ASP A 120 -25.15 1.72 6.45
CA ASP A 120 -26.26 1.42 5.52
C ASP A 120 -27.58 1.00 6.22
N ASP A 121 -27.67 1.15 7.54
CA ASP A 121 -28.89 0.94 8.33
C ASP A 121 -29.50 2.27 8.82
N GLU A 122 -30.04 3.12 7.92
CA GLU A 122 -31.05 4.14 8.27
C GLU A 122 -32.10 4.38 7.17
#